data_AF-A0A328EJ98-F1
#
_entry.id   AF-A0A328EJ98-F1
#
_cell.length_a   1.000
_cell.length_b   1.000
_cell.length_c   1.000
_cell.angle_alpha   90.00
_cell.angle_beta   90.00
_cell.angle_gamma   90.00
#
_symmetry.space_group_name_H-M   'P 1'
#
loop_
_entity.id
_entity.type
_entity.pdbx_description
1 polymer ?
#
loop_
_entity_poly.entity_id
_entity_poly.type
_entity_poly.pdbx_seq_one_letter_code
_entity_poly.pdbx_strand_id
1 'polypeptide(L)' 'MKEIKDLNLKDLAKLKELGEADLRNELNTSSKNLYVLKMKKQLGEQIQTHLIKALRRYIARVKTIASSKGINI' A
#
# COMPACT_ATOMS: atom_id res chain seq x y z
N MET A 1 18.01 8.72 -4.33
CA MET A 1 17.65 7.34 -3.95
C MET A 1 16.18 7.40 -3.54
N LYS A 2 15.26 6.61 -4.14
CA LYS A 2 13.85 6.70 -3.72
C LYS A 2 13.71 6.20 -2.29
N GLU A 3 13.04 6.97 -1.45
CA GLU A 3 12.82 6.63 -0.04
C GLU A 3 11.39 6.14 0.17
N ILE A 4 11.11 5.50 1.32
CA ILE A 4 9.75 5.10 1.70
C ILE A 4 8.79 6.31 1.69
N LYS A 5 9.32 7.53 1.94
CA LYS A 5 8.56 8.79 1.84
C LYS A 5 7.95 9.01 0.45
N ASP A 6 8.60 8.56 -0.62
CA ASP A 6 8.11 8.74 -1.99
C ASP A 6 6.85 7.91 -2.30
N LEU A 7 6.55 6.91 -1.45
CA LEU A 7 5.34 6.10 -1.57
C LEU A 7 4.10 6.79 -0.98
N ASN A 8 4.25 7.96 -0.33
CA ASN A 8 3.15 8.75 0.25
C ASN A 8 2.13 7.92 1.05
N LEU A 9 2.62 6.95 1.83
CA LEU A 9 1.76 6.06 2.61
C LEU A 9 1.14 6.80 3.79
N LYS A 10 -0.18 6.66 3.98
CA LYS A 10 -0.88 7.26 5.12
C LYS A 10 -0.54 6.57 6.42
N ASP A 11 -0.51 7.34 7.50
CA ASP A 11 -0.36 6.79 8.84
C ASP A 11 -1.62 6.07 9.31
N LEU A 12 -1.46 5.24 10.33
CA LEU A 12 -2.52 4.40 10.88
C LEU A 12 -3.71 5.22 11.40
N ALA A 13 -3.45 6.38 12.00
CA ALA A 13 -4.49 7.31 12.44
C ALA A 13 -5.33 7.81 11.25
N LYS A 14 -4.67 8.28 10.18
CA LYS A 14 -5.34 8.75 8.97
C LYS A 14 -6.15 7.65 8.30
N LEU A 15 -5.63 6.42 8.22
CA LEU A 15 -6.36 5.28 7.67
C LEU A 15 -7.64 4.94 8.45
N LYS A 16 -7.64 5.16 9.78
CA LYS A 16 -8.83 4.97 10.62
C LYS A 16 -9.91 6.04 10.39
N GLU A 17 -9.54 7.22 9.90
CA GLU A 17 -10.49 8.29 9.58
C GLU A 17 -11.15 8.13 8.21
N LEU A 18 -10.54 7.36 7.29
CA LEU A 18 -11.04 7.19 5.93
C LEU A 18 -12.38 6.44 5.84
N GLY A 19 -13.24 6.85 4.90
CA GLY A 19 -14.45 6.12 4.55
C GLY A 19 -14.17 4.87 3.69
N GLU A 20 -15.22 4.11 3.38
CA GLU A 20 -15.11 2.90 2.54
C GLU A 20 -14.50 3.19 1.16
N ALA A 21 -15.01 4.22 0.47
CA ALA A 21 -14.53 4.57 -0.87
C ALA A 21 -13.03 4.91 -0.86
N ASP A 22 -12.57 5.64 0.16
CA ASP A 22 -11.17 6.01 0.29
C ASP A 22 -10.28 4.82 0.64
N LEU A 23 -10.75 3.91 1.51
CA LEU A 23 -10.02 2.68 1.82
C LEU A 23 -9.88 1.77 0.58
N ARG A 24 -10.92 1.69 -0.26
CA ARG A 24 -10.86 1.00 -1.57
C ARG A 24 -9.85 1.67 -2.50
N ASN A 25 -9.85 3.00 -2.58
CA ASN A 25 -8.92 3.75 -3.41
C ASN A 25 -7.45 3.56 -2.96
N GLU A 26 -7.20 3.60 -1.66
CA GLU A 26 -5.89 3.31 -1.06
C GLU A 26 -5.41 1.90 -1.38
N LEU A 27 -6.31 0.91 -1.24
CA LEU A 27 -6.02 -0.48 -1.54
C LEU A 27 -5.66 -0.68 -3.02
N ASN A 28 -6.45 -0.10 -3.92
CA ASN A 28 -6.23 -0.20 -5.37
C ASN A 28 -4.93 0.46 -5.79
N THR A 29 -4.66 1.68 -5.31
CA THR A 29 -3.45 2.42 -5.62
C THR A 29 -2.21 1.69 -5.13
N SER A 30 -2.24 1.23 -3.88
CA SER A 30 -1.13 0.48 -3.28
C SER A 30 -0.87 -0.85 -3.97
N SER A 31 -1.93 -1.53 -4.41
CA SER A 31 -1.83 -2.80 -5.15
C SER A 31 -1.23 -2.60 -6.54
N LYS A 32 -1.62 -1.54 -7.27
CA LYS A 32 -1.01 -1.15 -8.55
C LYS A 32 0.47 -0.83 -8.37
N ASN A 33 0.83 -0.04 -7.36
CA ASN A 33 2.23 0.28 -7.06
C ASN A 33 3.04 -0.99 -6.74
N LEU A 34 2.45 -1.92 -5.97
CA LEU A 34 3.10 -3.20 -5.67
C LEU A 34 3.34 -4.04 -6.93
N TYR A 35 2.37 -4.07 -7.84
CA TYR A 35 2.51 -4.76 -9.12
C TYR A 35 3.66 -4.18 -9.95
N VAL A 36 3.70 -2.86 -10.12
CA VAL A 36 4.76 -2.17 -10.85
C VAL A 36 6.14 -2.45 -10.24
N LEU A 37 6.28 -2.40 -8.92
CA LEU A 37 7.56 -2.69 -8.26
C LEU A 37 7.97 -4.15 -8.38
N LYS A 38 7.02 -5.09 -8.35
CA LYS A 38 7.30 -6.51 -8.58
C LYS A 38 7.77 -6.75 -10.03
N MET A 39 7.10 -6.11 -10.99
CA MET A 39 7.48 -6.18 -12.40
C MET A 39 8.92 -5.66 -12.59
N LYS A 40 9.22 -4.45 -12.10
CA LYS A 40 10.58 -3.89 -12.15
C LYS A 40 11.62 -4.76 -11.44
N LYS A 41 11.25 -5.44 -10.35
CA LYS A 41 12.13 -6.40 -9.70
C LYS A 41 12.43 -7.61 -10.58
N GLN A 42 11.42 -8.12 -11.29
CA GLN A 42 11.60 -9.24 -12.21
C GLN A 42 12.48 -8.87 -13.41
N LEU A 43 12.38 -7.64 -13.90
CA LEU A 43 13.28 -7.10 -14.93
C LEU A 43 14.69 -6.75 -14.42
N GLY A 44 14.95 -6.85 -13.11
CA GLY A 44 16.25 -6.47 -12.51
C GLY A 44 16.46 -4.96 -12.32
N GLU A 45 15.49 -4.13 -12.69
CA GLU A 45 15.56 -2.66 -12.57
C GLU A 45 15.30 -2.16 -11.14
N GLN A 46 14.66 -2.98 -10.30
CA GLN A 46 14.33 -2.60 -8.92
C GLN A 46 15.35 -3.14 -7.93
N ILE A 47 16.33 -2.28 -7.61
CA ILE A 47 17.36 -2.54 -6.58
C ILE A 47 16.75 -2.45 -5.16
N GLN A 48 15.73 -1.60 -4.98
CA GLN A 48 15.15 -1.30 -3.67
C GLN A 48 14.00 -2.24 -3.29
N THR A 49 14.35 -3.41 -2.74
CA THR A 49 13.39 -4.45 -2.34
C THR A 49 12.55 -4.10 -1.10
N HIS A 50 13.04 -3.18 -0.26
CA HIS A 50 12.33 -2.74 0.95
C HIS A 50 11.02 -2.01 0.64
N LEU A 51 10.91 -1.33 -0.53
CA LEU A 51 9.68 -0.67 -0.97
C LEU A 51 8.55 -1.67 -1.21
N ILE A 52 8.86 -2.87 -1.74
CA ILE A 52 7.90 -3.97 -1.91
C ILE A 52 7.40 -4.44 -0.54
N LYS A 53 8.30 -4.58 0.44
CA LYS A 53 7.96 -4.97 1.82
C LYS A 53 7.07 -3.92 2.48
N ALA A 54 7.36 -2.63 2.29
CA ALA A 54 6.56 -1.52 2.81
C ALA A 54 5.13 -1.55 2.25
N LEU A 55 4.98 -1.66 0.93
CA LEU A 55 3.66 -1.74 0.28
C LEU A 55 2.85 -2.97 0.72
N ARG A 56 3.48 -4.15 0.85
CA ARG A 56 2.79 -5.35 1.36
C ARG A 56 2.24 -5.14 2.76
N ARG A 57 3.02 -4.51 3.65
CA ARG A 57 2.58 -4.20 5.03
C ARG A 57 1.47 -3.16 5.04
N TYR A 58 1.56 -2.15 4.17
CA TYR A 58 0.52 -1.12 4.06
C TYR A 58 -0.81 -1.69 3.58
N ILE A 59 -0.81 -2.51 2.53
CA ILE A 59 -2.01 -3.21 2.04
C ILE A 59 -2.65 -4.05 3.15
N ALA A 60 -1.84 -4.79 3.92
CA ALA A 60 -2.35 -5.55 5.06
C ALA A 60 -3.02 -4.65 6.10
N ARG A 61 -2.43 -3.51 6.44
CA ARG A 61 -3.02 -2.53 7.38
C ARG A 61 -4.35 -1.98 6.87
N VAL A 62 -4.44 -1.62 5.59
CA VAL A 62 -5.68 -1.12 4.98
C VAL A 62 -6.78 -2.17 5.09
N LYS A 63 -6.48 -3.44 4.76
CA LYS A 63 -7.44 -4.55 4.88
C LYS A 63 -7.86 -4.82 6.32
N THR A 64 -6.92 -4.78 7.28
CA THR A 64 -7.25 -4.92 8.70
C THR A 64 -8.18 -3.82 9.18
N ILE A 65 -7.92 -2.56 8.79
CA ILE A 65 -8.78 -1.43 9.18
C ILE A 65 -10.16 -1.56 8.52
N ALA A 66 -10.22 -1.94 7.24
CA ALA A 66 -11.48 -2.19 6.56
C ALA A 66 -12.31 -3.29 7.25
N SER A 67 -11.67 -4.42 7.55
CA SER A 67 -12.30 -5.52 8.29
C SER A 67 -12.77 -5.07 9.68
N SER A 68 -11.98 -4.27 10.40
CA SER A 68 -12.38 -3.71 11.71
C SER A 68 -13.58 -2.77 11.63
N LYS A 69 -13.84 -2.19 10.46
CA LYS A 69 -15.00 -1.34 10.16
C LYS A 69 -16.18 -2.11 9.57
N GLY A 70 -16.07 -3.43 9.38
CA GLY A 70 -17.09 -4.25 8.71
C GLY A 70 -17.14 -4.06 7.19
N ILE A 71 -16.12 -3.43 6.59
CA ILE A 71 -16.03 -3.19 5.15
C ILE A 71 -15.29 -4.38 4.51
N ASN A 72 -15.90 -5.02 3.51
CA ASN A 72 -15.35 -6.21 2.87
C ASN A 72 -14.65 -5.86 1.55
N ILE A 73 -13.32 -5.66 1.60
CA ILE A 73 -12.45 -5.19 0.50
C ILE A 73 -11.07 -5.87 0.48
#